data_AF-A0A938FIM3-F1
#
_entry.id   AF-A0A938FIM3-F1
#
_cell.length_a   1.000
_cell.length_b   1.000
_cell.length_c   1.000
_cell.angle_alpha   90.00
_cell.angle_beta   90.00
_cell.angle_gamma   90.00
#
_symmetry.space_group_name_H-M   'P 1'
#
loop_
_entity.id
_entity.type
_entity.pdbx_description
1 polymer ?
#
loop_
_entity_poly.entity_id
_entity_poly.type
_entity_poly.pdbx_seq_one_letter_code
_entity_poly.pdbx_strand_id
1 'polypeptide(L)'
;MFLATGCGGNDTSGNPQTTTFVNVGVVVSVADGDTFDLEMAGERETVRLIGLDTPETKHPTKGVECWGPEASDFTKSLLVPGTRVRLVRDAEARDRYGRLLAYVYLADTNVFVNRELIRLGFARPYPFEPNTIHKATFADAAWEAQGARRGLWSAC
;
A
#
# COMPACT_ATOMS: atom_id res chain seq x y z
N MET A 1 11.35 -70.23 13.17
CA MET A 1 12.20 -69.90 12.01
C MET A 1 11.38 -69.04 11.06
N PHE A 2 11.55 -67.73 11.14
CA PHE A 2 11.49 -66.76 10.03
C PHE A 2 12.20 -65.51 10.56
N LEU A 3 13.26 -65.11 9.85
CA LEU A 3 14.10 -63.93 10.05
C LEU A 3 13.65 -62.84 9.06
N ALA A 4 13.64 -61.57 9.50
CA ALA A 4 13.94 -60.34 8.74
C ALA A 4 13.82 -59.15 9.72
N THR A 5 14.88 -58.45 10.15
CA THR A 5 15.72 -57.43 9.47
C THR A 5 14.97 -56.12 9.17
N GLY A 6 15.17 -55.07 9.99
CA GLY A 6 15.80 -53.77 9.58
C GLY A 6 14.72 -52.73 9.23
N CYS A 7 14.80 -51.39 9.36
CA CYS A 7 15.79 -50.33 9.60
C CYS A 7 14.99 -49.16 10.25
N GLY A 8 15.53 -48.29 11.12
CA GLY A 8 16.34 -47.12 10.75
C GLY A 8 15.48 -45.93 10.27
N GLY A 9 15.39 -44.85 11.05
CA GLY A 9 14.79 -43.57 10.60
C GLY A 9 14.57 -42.55 11.73
N ASN A 10 15.53 -41.65 11.92
CA ASN A 10 15.35 -40.38 12.61
C ASN A 10 14.48 -39.47 11.74
N ASP A 11 13.28 -39.11 12.19
CA ASP A 11 12.51 -38.04 11.54
C ASP A 11 12.40 -36.83 12.47
N THR A 12 13.44 -36.00 12.38
CA THR A 12 13.39 -34.56 12.65
C THR A 12 12.33 -33.93 11.74
N SER A 13 11.08 -33.85 12.19
CA SER A 13 10.07 -32.99 11.58
C SER A 13 10.04 -31.64 12.28
N GLY A 14 11.14 -30.89 12.14
CA GLY A 14 11.05 -29.44 12.19
C GLY A 14 10.19 -29.03 11.01
N ASN A 15 8.90 -28.78 11.26
CA ASN A 15 8.03 -28.17 10.27
C ASN A 15 8.71 -26.87 9.82
N PRO A 16 9.18 -26.73 8.57
CA PRO A 16 9.53 -25.41 8.08
C PRO A 16 8.21 -24.65 8.08
N GLN A 17 8.04 -23.79 9.08
CA GLN A 17 7.03 -22.74 9.09
C GLN A 17 6.98 -22.25 7.66
N THR A 18 5.88 -22.55 6.96
CA THR A 18 5.69 -22.11 5.60
C THR A 18 5.64 -20.61 5.73
N THR A 19 6.78 -19.95 5.52
CA THR A 19 6.89 -18.51 5.46
C THR A 19 6.12 -18.16 4.19
N THR A 20 4.80 -18.09 4.32
CA THR A 20 3.99 -17.26 3.44
C THR A 20 4.74 -15.95 3.46
N PHE A 21 5.36 -15.57 2.35
CA PHE A 21 5.88 -14.22 2.17
C PHE A 21 4.67 -13.30 2.19
N VAL A 22 4.13 -13.07 3.37
CA VAL A 22 3.20 -11.99 3.60
C VAL A 22 4.10 -10.79 3.42
N ASN A 23 3.90 -10.07 2.30
CA ASN A 23 4.54 -8.78 2.03
C ASN A 23 4.03 -7.75 3.05
N VAL A 24 4.23 -8.03 4.33
CA VAL A 24 3.74 -7.25 5.45
C VAL A 24 4.90 -6.45 5.98
N GLY A 25 4.71 -5.14 5.95
CA GLY A 25 5.62 -4.17 6.55
C GLY A 25 4.95 -3.46 7.72
N VAL A 26 5.77 -2.78 8.51
CA VAL A 26 5.32 -1.90 9.59
C VAL A 26 5.58 -0.47 9.18
N VAL A 27 4.57 0.39 9.16
CA VAL A 27 4.75 1.80 8.81
C VAL A 27 5.66 2.49 9.81
N VAL A 28 6.65 3.23 9.30
CA VAL A 28 7.60 4.02 10.10
C VAL A 28 7.20 5.49 10.10
N SER A 29 6.88 6.04 8.93
CA SER A 29 6.50 7.44 8.78
C SER A 29 5.77 7.69 7.47
N VAL A 30 4.90 8.70 7.42
CA VAL A 30 4.24 9.15 6.18
C VAL A 30 4.90 10.46 5.73
N ALA A 31 5.45 10.47 4.53
CA ALA A 31 6.18 11.62 3.98
C ALA A 31 5.25 12.62 3.29
N ASP A 32 4.27 12.09 2.54
CA ASP A 32 3.21 12.84 1.87
C ASP A 32 1.94 11.97 1.70
N GLY A 33 0.87 12.52 1.13
CA GLY A 33 -0.43 11.85 0.98
C GLY A 33 -0.39 10.51 0.22
N ASP A 34 0.61 10.29 -0.62
CA ASP A 34 0.79 9.06 -1.40
C ASP A 34 2.12 8.34 -1.18
N THR A 35 2.95 8.83 -0.26
CA THR A 35 4.31 8.31 -0.04
C THR A 35 4.58 8.11 1.44
N PHE A 36 5.01 6.91 1.82
CA PHE A 36 5.32 6.55 3.20
C PHE A 36 6.51 5.59 3.28
N ASP A 37 7.16 5.55 4.42
CA ASP A 37 8.22 4.60 4.73
C ASP A 37 7.70 3.49 5.62
N LEU A 38 8.21 2.28 5.39
CA LEU A 38 7.93 1.12 6.21
C LEU A 38 9.22 0.34 6.50
N GLU A 39 9.16 -0.48 7.54
CA GLU A 39 10.16 -1.50 7.84
C GLU A 39 9.62 -2.86 7.37
N MET A 40 10.39 -3.55 6.54
CA MET A 40 10.06 -4.87 6.01
C MET A 40 11.34 -5.68 5.82
N ALA A 41 11.33 -6.93 6.29
CA ALA A 41 12.48 -7.83 6.23
C ALA A 41 13.78 -7.25 6.85
N GLY A 42 13.64 -6.37 7.85
CA GLY A 42 14.78 -5.72 8.52
C GLY A 42 15.38 -4.52 7.77
N GLU A 43 14.77 -4.11 6.65
CA GLU A 43 15.17 -2.92 5.90
C GLU A 43 14.06 -1.87 5.85
N ARG A 44 14.47 -0.61 5.69
CA ARG A 44 13.54 0.52 5.49
C ARG A 44 13.30 0.71 4.00
N GLU A 45 12.03 0.71 3.63
CA GLU A 45 11.56 0.86 2.25
C GLU A 45 10.64 2.07 2.14
N THR A 46 10.89 2.93 1.15
CA THR A 46 9.97 4.00 0.77
C THR A 46 8.98 3.47 -0.26
N VAL A 47 7.69 3.60 0.02
CA VAL A 47 6.58 3.15 -0.83
C VAL A 47 5.85 4.33 -1.43
N ARG A 48 5.60 4.26 -2.74
CA ARG A 48 4.66 5.14 -3.46
C ARG A 48 3.36 4.37 -3.73
N LEU A 49 2.25 4.93 -3.28
CA LEU A 49 0.91 4.45 -3.61
C LEU A 49 0.67 4.69 -5.10
N ILE A 50 0.54 3.60 -5.87
CA ILE A 50 0.26 3.67 -7.30
C ILE A 50 -1.24 3.73 -7.58
N GLY A 51 -1.60 4.31 -8.73
CA GLY A 51 -2.98 4.44 -9.19
C GLY A 51 -3.73 5.67 -8.65
N LEU A 52 -3.08 6.49 -7.83
CA LEU A 52 -3.64 7.70 -7.26
C LEU A 52 -2.60 8.82 -7.22
N ASP A 53 -3.11 10.05 -7.11
CA ASP A 53 -2.33 11.24 -6.86
C ASP A 53 -3.06 12.10 -5.83
N THR A 54 -2.37 12.44 -4.75
CA THR A 54 -2.90 13.34 -3.70
C THR A 54 -2.49 14.77 -3.99
N PRO A 55 -3.33 15.79 -3.72
CA PRO A 55 -2.92 17.18 -3.87
C PRO A 55 -1.64 17.45 -3.05
N GLU A 56 -0.62 18.01 -3.70
CA GLU A 56 0.70 18.13 -3.08
C GLU A 56 0.74 19.25 -2.04
N THR A 57 1.45 19.01 -0.93
CA THR A 57 1.67 20.02 0.12
C THR A 57 3.01 20.74 -0.02
N LYS A 58 3.92 20.24 -0.86
CA LYS A 58 5.32 20.68 -0.92
C LYS A 58 5.80 20.96 -2.35
N HIS A 59 4.90 21.15 -3.31
CA HIS A 59 5.29 21.35 -4.70
C HIS A 59 6.12 22.64 -4.83
N PRO A 60 7.37 22.60 -5.33
CA PRO A 60 8.29 23.74 -5.29
C PRO A 60 7.79 24.97 -6.04
N THR A 61 6.93 24.77 -7.05
CA THR A 61 6.35 25.86 -7.85
C THR A 61 4.87 26.13 -7.62
N LYS A 62 4.09 25.15 -7.11
CA LYS A 62 2.64 25.30 -6.92
C LYS A 62 2.27 25.59 -5.46
N GLY A 63 3.20 25.39 -4.53
CA GLY A 63 2.93 25.52 -3.10
C GLY A 63 1.99 24.42 -2.60
N VAL A 64 1.13 24.79 -1.67
CA VAL A 64 0.11 23.89 -1.10
C VAL A 64 -1.10 23.87 -2.03
N GLU A 65 -1.40 22.71 -2.62
CA GLU A 65 -2.58 22.52 -3.45
C GLU A 65 -3.86 22.44 -2.59
N CYS A 66 -5.00 22.81 -3.19
CA CYS A 66 -6.32 22.70 -2.55
C CYS A 66 -6.52 21.27 -2.03
N TRP A 67 -6.91 21.12 -0.75
CA TRP A 67 -7.06 19.83 -0.05
C TRP A 67 -5.77 19.02 0.21
N GLY A 68 -4.59 19.57 -0.04
CA GLY A 68 -3.32 18.90 0.21
C GLY A 68 -3.09 18.53 1.68
N PRO A 69 -3.20 19.48 2.64
CA PRO A 69 -3.01 19.18 4.06
C PRO A 69 -3.97 18.11 4.57
N GLU A 70 -5.24 18.20 4.18
CA GLU A 70 -6.30 17.26 4.55
C GLU A 70 -6.02 15.86 3.99
N ALA A 71 -5.56 15.75 2.74
CA ALA A 71 -5.14 14.48 2.15
C ALA A 71 -3.95 13.86 2.87
N SER A 72 -2.92 14.67 3.16
CA SER A 72 -1.74 14.24 3.90
C SER A 72 -2.10 13.74 5.31
N ASP A 73 -2.96 14.46 6.02
CA ASP A 73 -3.36 14.12 7.38
C ASP A 73 -4.28 12.89 7.43
N PHE A 74 -5.14 12.72 6.44
CA PHE A 74 -5.95 11.50 6.34
C PHE A 74 -5.08 10.27 6.07
N THR A 75 -4.10 10.34 5.15
CA THR A 75 -3.14 9.26 4.95
C THR A 75 -2.37 8.94 6.24
N LYS A 76 -1.91 9.95 6.98
CA LYS A 76 -1.26 9.77 8.31
C LYS A 76 -2.18 9.07 9.30
N SER A 77 -3.48 9.35 9.27
CA SER A 77 -4.46 8.72 10.17
C SER A 77 -4.70 7.24 9.85
N LEU A 78 -4.59 6.84 8.57
CA LEU A 78 -4.70 5.44 8.15
C LEU A 78 -3.39 4.68 8.34
N LEU A 79 -2.25 5.36 8.18
CA LEU A 79 -0.91 4.80 8.20
C LEU A 79 -0.10 5.36 9.38
N VAL A 80 -0.66 5.26 10.59
CA VAL A 80 0.03 5.67 11.82
C VAL A 80 1.29 4.81 11.99
N PRO A 81 2.43 5.36 12.46
CA PRO A 81 3.61 4.55 12.76
C PRO A 81 3.27 3.34 13.64
N GLY A 82 3.78 2.16 13.28
CA GLY A 82 3.41 0.88 13.88
C GLY A 82 2.28 0.13 13.17
N THR A 83 1.56 0.77 12.24
CA THR A 83 0.51 0.12 11.46
C THR A 83 1.10 -0.99 10.58
N ARG A 84 0.51 -2.19 10.63
CA ARG A 84 0.89 -3.30 9.76
C ARG A 84 0.15 -3.19 8.43
N VAL A 85 0.90 -3.24 7.34
CA VAL A 85 0.35 -3.12 5.98
C VAL A 85 0.81 -4.25 5.09
N ARG A 86 -0.07 -4.76 4.24
CA ARG A 86 0.24 -5.72 3.19
C ARG A 86 0.39 -4.99 1.86
N LEU A 87 1.53 -5.22 1.20
CA LEU A 87 1.85 -4.66 -0.11
C LEU A 87 1.47 -5.65 -1.21
N VAL A 88 0.77 -5.15 -2.23
CA VAL A 88 0.51 -5.86 -3.49
C VAL A 88 1.19 -5.08 -4.60
N ARG A 89 2.07 -5.76 -5.33
CA ARG A 89 2.79 -5.20 -6.47
C ARG A 89 2.04 -5.50 -7.76
N ASP A 90 2.37 -4.73 -8.79
CA ASP A 90 1.89 -4.93 -10.15
C ASP A 90 3.10 -5.25 -11.05
N ALA A 91 2.95 -5.12 -12.38
CA ALA A 91 3.98 -5.44 -13.38
C ALA A 91 5.38 -4.90 -13.06
N GLU A 92 5.50 -3.65 -12.61
CA GLU A 92 6.74 -3.02 -12.16
C GLU A 92 6.74 -2.79 -10.65
N ALA A 93 7.79 -3.29 -9.99
CA ALA A 93 7.92 -3.25 -8.53
C ALA A 93 8.51 -1.96 -7.97
N ARG A 94 9.29 -1.22 -8.77
CA ARG A 94 10.00 0.01 -8.34
C ARG A 94 10.01 1.05 -9.43
N ASP A 95 10.06 2.32 -9.05
CA ASP A 95 10.29 3.42 -9.98
C ASP A 95 11.79 3.70 -10.22
N ARG A 96 12.06 4.67 -11.09
CA ARG A 96 13.42 5.15 -11.41
C ARG A 96 14.19 5.73 -10.22
N TYR A 97 13.52 6.07 -9.12
CA TYR A 97 14.12 6.61 -7.91
C TYR A 97 14.35 5.52 -6.85
N GLY A 98 13.98 4.27 -7.15
CA GLY A 98 14.11 3.13 -6.25
C GLY A 98 12.96 2.98 -5.27
N ARG A 99 11.91 3.81 -5.33
CA ARG A 99 10.73 3.66 -4.46
C ARG A 99 9.95 2.43 -4.85
N LEU A 100 9.44 1.71 -3.86
CA LEU A 100 8.62 0.53 -4.07
C LEU A 100 7.21 0.97 -4.49
N LEU A 101 6.74 0.42 -5.61
CA LEU A 101 5.42 0.68 -6.17
C LEU A 101 4.44 -0.36 -5.64
N ALA A 102 3.40 0.08 -4.92
CA ALA A 102 2.46 -0.86 -4.33
C ALA A 102 1.03 -0.31 -4.17
N TYR A 103 0.10 -1.26 -4.23
CA TYR A 103 -1.23 -1.16 -3.64
C TYR A 103 -1.15 -1.64 -2.19
N VAL A 104 -1.79 -0.90 -1.28
CA VAL A 104 -1.60 -1.09 0.16
C VAL A 104 -2.91 -1.47 0.83
N TYR A 105 -2.86 -2.54 1.60
CA TYR A 105 -3.97 -2.99 2.43
C TYR A 105 -3.57 -2.92 3.90
N LEU A 106 -4.45 -2.43 4.77
CA LEU A 106 -4.25 -2.57 6.21
C LEU A 106 -4.29 -4.06 6.57
N ALA A 107 -3.26 -4.58 7.23
CA ALA A 107 -3.12 -6.02 7.43
C ALA A 107 -4.24 -6.59 8.33
N ASP A 108 -4.69 -5.79 9.31
CA ASP A 108 -5.64 -6.25 10.33
C ASP A 108 -7.10 -6.15 9.87
N THR A 109 -7.43 -5.16 9.03
CA THR A 109 -8.82 -4.89 8.60
C THR A 109 -9.06 -5.18 7.12
N ASN A 110 -8.00 -5.46 6.36
CA ASN A 110 -8.02 -5.63 4.91
C ASN A 110 -8.59 -4.42 4.14
N VAL A 111 -8.60 -3.23 4.74
CA VAL A 111 -8.98 -1.98 4.08
C VAL A 111 -7.98 -1.66 2.97
N PHE A 112 -8.49 -1.42 1.76
CA PHE A 112 -7.68 -1.02 0.62
C PHE A 112 -7.41 0.49 0.65
N VAL A 113 -6.23 0.89 1.12
CA VAL A 113 -5.85 2.28 1.38
C VAL A 113 -5.95 3.14 0.11
N ASN A 114 -5.43 2.65 -1.03
CA ASN A 114 -5.45 3.40 -2.29
C ASN A 114 -6.88 3.76 -2.72
N ARG A 115 -7.80 2.78 -2.65
CA ARG A 115 -9.21 3.01 -2.99
C ARG A 115 -9.86 3.98 -2.01
N GLU A 116 -9.57 3.84 -0.72
CA GLU A 116 -10.23 4.64 0.30
C GLU A 116 -9.86 6.13 0.22
N LEU A 117 -8.60 6.43 -0.10
CA LEU A 117 -8.15 7.80 -0.38
C LEU A 117 -8.96 8.45 -1.52
N ILE A 118 -9.19 7.71 -2.60
CA ILE A 118 -9.98 8.23 -3.73
C ILE A 118 -11.47 8.33 -3.36
N ARG A 119 -12.04 7.29 -2.76
CA ARG A 119 -13.47 7.17 -2.44
C ARG A 119 -13.96 8.23 -1.44
N LEU A 120 -13.07 8.70 -0.58
CA LEU A 120 -13.33 9.78 0.37
C LEU A 120 -12.92 11.17 -0.15
N GLY A 121 -12.35 11.25 -1.36
CA GLY A 121 -12.01 12.51 -2.02
C GLY A 121 -10.69 13.14 -1.55
N PHE A 122 -9.76 12.35 -1.00
CA PHE A 122 -8.41 12.80 -0.63
C PHE A 122 -7.39 12.63 -1.77
N ALA A 123 -7.73 11.85 -2.80
CA ALA A 123 -6.88 11.64 -3.96
C ALA A 123 -7.70 11.59 -5.26
N ARG A 124 -7.05 11.85 -6.39
CA ARG A 124 -7.59 11.61 -7.74
C ARG A 124 -6.99 10.32 -8.31
N PRO A 125 -7.74 9.56 -9.14
CA PRO A 125 -7.14 8.47 -9.90
C PRO A 125 -6.03 8.99 -10.80
N TYR A 126 -4.88 8.33 -10.78
CA TYR A 126 -3.75 8.66 -11.63
C TYR A 126 -3.19 7.39 -12.26
N PRO A 127 -3.21 7.26 -13.60
CA PRO A 127 -2.69 6.07 -14.26
C PRO A 127 -1.18 5.98 -14.04
N PHE A 128 -0.71 4.82 -13.57
CA PHE A 128 0.71 4.54 -13.40
C PHE A 128 1.07 3.38 -14.33
N GLU A 129 1.45 3.66 -15.58
CA GLU A 129 1.77 2.58 -16.52
C GLU A 129 3.11 1.92 -16.19
N PRO A 130 3.25 0.59 -16.38
CA PRO A 130 2.24 -0.39 -16.82
C PRO A 130 1.30 -0.88 -15.70
N ASN A 131 1.51 -0.44 -14.47
CA ASN A 131 0.80 -0.83 -13.24
C ASN A 131 -0.66 -0.33 -13.16
N THR A 132 -1.55 -0.98 -13.89
CA THR A 132 -2.94 -0.51 -14.07
C THR A 132 -4.02 -1.50 -13.66
N ILE A 133 -3.69 -2.57 -12.92
CA ILE A 133 -4.65 -3.64 -12.57
C ILE A 133 -5.90 -3.14 -11.82
N HIS A 134 -5.78 -2.04 -11.06
CA HIS A 134 -6.88 -1.45 -10.30
C HIS A 134 -7.49 -0.19 -10.94
N LYS A 135 -7.18 0.12 -12.21
CA LYS A 135 -7.67 1.33 -12.90
C LYS A 135 -9.20 1.48 -12.85
N ALA A 136 -9.94 0.41 -13.08
CA ALA A 136 -11.40 0.42 -12.99
C ALA A 136 -11.89 0.70 -11.56
N THR A 137 -11.31 0.02 -10.57
CA THR A 137 -11.62 0.23 -9.14
C THR A 137 -11.44 1.68 -8.70
N PHE A 138 -10.38 2.34 -9.20
CA PHE A 138 -10.11 3.75 -8.88
C PHE A 138 -11.05 4.71 -9.61
N ALA A 139 -11.42 4.42 -10.85
CA ALA A 139 -12.42 5.20 -11.58
C ALA A 139 -13.78 5.17 -10.87
N ASP A 140 -14.23 3.99 -10.43
CA ASP A 140 -15.49 3.82 -9.70
C ASP A 140 -15.46 4.58 -8.36
N ALA A 141 -14.36 4.48 -7.62
CA ALA A 141 -14.19 5.20 -6.35
C ALA A 141 -14.22 6.73 -6.54
N ALA A 142 -13.66 7.25 -7.63
CA ALA A 142 -13.72 8.67 -7.94
C ALA A 142 -15.14 9.11 -8.30
N TRP A 143 -15.88 8.27 -9.04
CA TRP A 143 -17.28 8.54 -9.35
C TRP A 143 -18.16 8.59 -8.09
N GLU A 144 -17.95 7.67 -7.14
CA GLU A 144 -18.59 7.72 -5.81
C GLU A 144 -18.29 9.02 -5.07
N ALA A 145 -17.02 9.44 -5.04
CA ALA A 145 -16.58 10.64 -4.34
C ALA A 145 -17.14 11.93 -4.95
N GLN A 146 -17.20 12.00 -6.28
CA GLN A 146 -17.79 13.11 -7.03
C GLN A 146 -19.29 13.21 -6.81
N GLY A 147 -20.02 12.11 -6.97
CA GLY A 147 -21.47 12.08 -6.78
C GLY A 147 -21.89 12.46 -5.36
N ALA A 148 -21.09 12.11 -4.36
CA ALA A 148 -21.29 12.47 -2.97
C ALA A 148 -20.64 13.82 -2.56
N ARG A 149 -19.98 14.54 -3.48
CA ARG A 149 -19.24 15.78 -3.22
C ARG A 149 -18.34 15.67 -1.99
N ARG A 150 -17.44 14.69 -2.00
CA ARG A 150 -16.52 14.43 -0.87
C ARG A 150 -15.16 15.07 -1.11
N GLY A 151 -14.52 15.47 -0.02
CA GLY A 151 -13.13 15.91 -0.05
C GLY A 151 -12.88 17.02 -1.06
N LEU A 152 -11.82 16.85 -1.86
CA LEU A 152 -11.45 17.77 -2.92
C LEU A 152 -12.56 18.02 -3.94
N TRP A 153 -13.56 17.14 -4.07
CA TRP A 153 -14.67 17.29 -5.04
C TRP A 153 -15.79 18.22 -4.55
N SER A 154 -15.76 18.70 -3.31
CA SER A 154 -16.70 19.73 -2.82
C SER A 154 -16.11 21.13 -2.70
N ALA A 155 -14.79 21.24 -2.58
CA ALA A 155 -14.10 22.49 -2.28
C ALA A 155 -13.18 22.97 -3.41
N CYS A 156 -12.77 22.05 -4.26
CA CYS A 156 -12.06 22.28 -5.51
C CYS A 156 -12.95 21.74 -6.67
#